data_AF-A0A8S0GSV5-F1
#
_entry.id   AF-A0A8S0GSV5-F1
#
_cell.length_a   1.000
_cell.length_b   1.000
_cell.length_c   1.000
_cell.angle_alpha   90.00
_cell.angle_beta   90.00
_cell.angle_gamma   90.00
#
_symmetry.space_group_name_H-M   'P 1'
#
loop_
_entity.id
_entity.type
_entity.pdbx_description
1 polymer ?
#
loop_
_entity_poly.entity_id
_entity_poly.type
_entity_poly.pdbx_seq_one_letter_code
_entity_poly.pdbx_strand_id
1 'polypeptide(L)' 'MVRFDFEVFAGGMGMNNDPQERLCYLSLRYDHFQAGQRYRLEARNLGFTPSARLYNAQREIVAEERMINCVP' A
#
# COMPACT_ATOMS: atom_id res chain seq x y z
N MET A 1 0.63 9.72 6.07
CA MET A 1 -0.42 8.71 5.81
C MET A 1 -0.58 8.57 4.31
N VAL A 2 -0.75 7.35 3.80
CA VAL A 2 -0.86 7.03 2.37
C VAL A 2 -2.29 6.58 2.10
N ARG A 3 -2.94 7.17 1.09
CA ARG A 3 -4.21 6.66 0.55
C ARG A 3 -3.89 5.69 -0.58
N PHE A 4 -4.45 4.49 -0.52
CA PHE A 4 -4.24 3.45 -1.52
C PHE A 4 -5.57 2.82 -1.91
N ASP A 5 -6.02 3.14 -3.12
CA ASP A 5 -7.23 2.63 -3.74
C ASP A 5 -6.82 1.57 -4.77
N PHE A 6 -7.44 0.39 -4.73
CA PHE A 6 -7.13 -0.71 -5.66
C PHE A 6 -8.36 -1.58 -5.89
N GLU A 7 -8.42 -2.21 -7.07
CA GLU A 7 -9.50 -3.13 -7.41
C GLU A 7 -9.25 -4.52 -6.82
N VAL A 8 -10.31 -5.12 -6.28
CA VAL A 8 -10.34 -6.51 -5.82
C VAL A 8 -11.49 -7.25 -6.49
N PHE A 9 -11.26 -8.50 -6.83
CA PHE A 9 -12.29 -9.38 -7.36
C PHE A 9 -12.86 -10.21 -6.20
N ALA A 10 -14.06 -9.85 -5.74
CA ALA A 10 -14.79 -10.53 -4.68
C ALA A 10 -15.84 -11.48 -5.28
N GLY A 11 -15.41 -12.43 -6.13
CA GLY A 11 -16.30 -13.38 -6.81
C GLY A 11 -15.72 -14.79 -6.89
N GLY A 12 -16.55 -15.81 -6.65
CA GLY A 12 -16.27 -17.21 -6.93
C GLY A 12 -16.95 -17.70 -8.22
N MET A 13 -16.76 -18.97 -8.61
CA MET A 13 -17.45 -19.53 -9.78
C MET A 13 -18.97 -19.37 -9.67
N GLY A 14 -19.54 -18.50 -10.51
CA GLY A 14 -20.98 -18.25 -10.61
C GLY A 14 -21.50 -16.95 -9.97
N MET A 15 -20.65 -16.12 -9.35
CA MET A 15 -21.04 -14.78 -8.86
C MET A 15 -20.55 -13.67 -9.79
N ASN A 16 -21.18 -12.48 -9.70
CA ASN A 16 -20.72 -11.28 -10.40
C ASN A 16 -19.24 -11.03 -10.10
N ASN A 17 -18.41 -11.01 -11.13
CA ASN A 17 -16.96 -10.80 -11.04
C ASN A 17 -16.59 -9.33 -11.31
N ASP A 18 -17.52 -8.41 -11.09
CA ASP A 18 -17.22 -7.00 -11.27
C ASP A 18 -16.19 -6.57 -10.21
N PRO A 19 -15.08 -5.94 -10.63
CA PRO A 19 -14.08 -5.46 -9.70
C PRO A 19 -14.71 -4.47 -8.71
N GLN A 20 -14.39 -4.65 -7.44
CA GLN A 20 -14.80 -3.73 -6.37
C GLN A 20 -13.61 -2.84 -6.01
N GLU A 21 -13.86 -1.56 -5.82
CA GLU A 21 -12.83 -0.64 -5.32
C GLU A 21 -12.62 -0.88 -3.82
N ARG A 22 -11.36 -1.03 -3.42
CA ARG A 22 -10.95 -1.15 -2.02
C ARG A 22 -10.06 0.03 -1.67
N LEU A 23 -10.52 0.83 -0.72
CA LEU A 23 -9.79 1.99 -0.21
C LEU A 23 -9.15 1.67 1.13
N CYS A 24 -7.83 1.82 1.23
CA CYS A 24 -7.10 1.67 2.47
C CYS A 24 -6.18 2.86 2.75
N TYR A 25 -5.99 3.14 4.03
CA TYR A 25 -5.02 4.10 4.55
C TYR A 25 -3.87 3.37 5.23
N LEU A 26 -2.66 3.61 4.74
CA LEU A 26 -1.43 2.99 5.23
C LEU A 26 -0.60 4.03 5.98
N SER A 27 -0.16 3.68 7.19
CA SER A 27 0.77 4.52 7.96
C SER A 27 2.19 3.99 7.86
N LEU A 28 3.14 4.85 7.51
CA LEU A 28 4.57 4.56 7.54
C LEU A 28 5.26 5.60 8.42
N ARG A 29 6.30 5.15 9.13
CA ARG A 29 7.16 6.01 9.94
C ARG A 29 8.61 5.75 9.59
N TYR A 30 9.33 6.80 9.22
CA TYR A 30 10.76 6.79 8.93
C TYR A 30 11.41 7.99 9.60
N ASP A 31 12.11 7.76 10.72
CA ASP A 31 12.68 8.83 11.54
C ASP A 31 14.04 9.34 11.02
N HIS A 32 14.62 8.68 10.01
CA HIS A 32 15.95 9.00 9.46
C HIS A 32 15.90 9.77 8.13
N PHE A 33 14.91 10.67 8.00
CA PHE A 33 14.80 11.51 6.80
C PHE A 33 16.02 12.43 6.65
N GLN A 34 16.60 12.46 5.45
CA GLN A 34 17.74 13.30 5.11
C GLN A 34 17.38 14.25 3.97
N ALA A 35 17.65 15.54 4.14
CA ALA A 35 17.42 16.53 3.09
C ALA A 35 18.27 16.22 1.85
N GLY A 36 17.68 16.41 0.66
CA GLY A 36 18.34 16.15 -0.62
C GLY A 36 18.39 14.67 -1.04
N GLN A 37 17.99 13.73 -0.17
CA GLN A 37 17.84 12.33 -0.56
C GLN A 37 16.52 12.09 -1.32
N ARG A 38 16.54 11.09 -2.21
CA ARG A 38 15.34 10.63 -2.91
C ARG A 38 14.81 9.38 -2.23
N TYR A 39 13.51 9.41 -1.93
CA TYR A 39 12.78 8.27 -1.42
C TYR A 39 11.66 7.89 -2.39
N ARG A 40 11.37 6.59 -2.52
CA ARG A 40 10.29 6.06 -3.33
C ARG A 40 9.35 5.25 -2.45
N LEU A 41 8.13 5.74 -2.31
CA LEU A 41 7.06 5.01 -1.65
C LEU A 41 6.35 4.13 -2.69
N GLU A 42 6.27 2.83 -2.44
CA GLU A 42 5.52 1.89 -3.27
C GLU A 42 4.43 1.23 -2.43
N ALA A 43 3.17 1.38 -2.83
CA ALA A 43 2.06 0.61 -2.30
C ALA A 43 1.71 -0.53 -3.26
N ARG A 44 1.42 -1.71 -2.72
CA ARG A 44 1.07 -2.91 -3.49
C ARG A 44 -0.06 -3.65 -2.82
N ASN A 45 -0.90 -4.31 -3.60
CA ASN A 45 -1.88 -5.27 -3.11
C ASN A 45 -1.51 -6.69 -3.53
N LEU A 46 -1.77 -7.65 -2.64
CA LEU A 46 -1.80 -9.08 -2.94
C LEU A 46 -3.19 -9.58 -2.58
N GLY A 47 -4.06 -9.74 -3.59
CA GLY A 47 -5.48 -9.93 -3.37
C GLY A 47 -6.07 -8.75 -2.59
N PHE A 48 -6.68 -9.03 -1.43
CA PHE A 48 -7.30 -8.04 -0.55
C PHE A 48 -6.32 -7.34 0.42
N THR A 49 -5.07 -7.81 0.47
CA THR A 49 -4.08 -7.35 1.44
C THR A 49 -3.23 -6.24 0.85
N PRO A 50 -3.35 -4.99 1.32
CA PRO A 50 -2.44 -3.92 0.94
C PRO A 50 -1.14 -3.98 1.74
N SER A 51 -0.08 -3.40 1.20
CA SER A 51 1.22 -3.18 1.85
C SER A 51 1.86 -1.92 1.26
N ALA A 52 2.80 -1.31 1.98
CA ALA A 52 3.56 -0.19 1.45
C ALA A 52 4.99 -0.14 2.00
N ARG A 53 5.95 0.05 1.10
CA ARG A 53 7.38 0.11 1.41
C ARG A 53 7.97 1.44 0.99
N LEU A 54 8.86 1.96 1.82
CA LEU A 54 9.67 3.13 1.51
C LEU A 54 11.07 2.66 1.12
N TYR A 55 11.50 3.05 -0.08
CA TYR A 55 12.82 2.77 -0.61
C TYR A 55 13.71 4.02 -0.59
N ASN A 56 14.99 3.86 -0.31
CA ASN A 56 16.00 4.92 -0.54
C ASN A 56 16.49 4.91 -2.00
N ALA A 57 17.46 5.78 -2.32
CA ALA A 57 18.03 5.91 -3.66
C ALA A 57 18.75 4.63 -4.12
N GLN A 58 19.27 3.83 -3.18
CA GLN A 58 19.94 2.56 -3.39
C GLN A 58 18.95 1.39 -3.58
N ARG A 59 17.64 1.65 -3.52
CA ARG A 59 16.55 0.66 -3.57
C ARG A 59 16.51 -0.27 -2.36
N GLU A 60 17.04 0.15 -1.23
CA GLU A 60 16.91 -0.55 0.06
C GLU A 60 15.61 -0.14 0.74
N ILE A 61 14.95 -1.08 1.40
CA ILE A 61 13.76 -0.81 2.20
C ILE A 61 14.20 -0.14 3.50
N VAL A 62 13.72 1.08 3.74
CA VAL A 62 14.04 1.87 4.94
C VAL A 62 12.84 2.05 5.88
N ALA A 63 11.64 1.74 5.42
CA ALA A 63 10.45 1.61 6.25
C ALA A 63 9.38 0.74 5.54
N GLU A 64 8.53 0.11 6.33
CA GLU A 64 7.33 -0.61 5.89
C GLU A 64 6.10 -0.06 6.64
N GLU A 65 4.91 -0.42 6.18
CA GLU A 65 3.68 0.00 6.84
C GLU A 65 3.59 -0.53 8.28
N ARG A 66 3.13 0.33 9.19
CA ARG A 66 2.89 -0.02 10.60
C ARG A 66 1.42 -0.28 10.91
N MET A 67 0.53 0.37 10.18
CA MET A 67 -0.91 0.22 10.36
C MET A 67 -1.59 0.31 9.00
N ILE A 68 -2.63 -0.50 8.85
CA ILE A 68 -3.47 -0.60 7.68
C ILE A 68 -4.90 -0.41 8.16
N ASN A 69 -5.60 0.56 7.59
CA ASN A 69 -7.02 0.77 7.85
C ASN A 69 -7.79 0.80 6.52
N CYS A 70 -8.56 -0.25 6.23
CA CYS A 70 -9.39 -0.29 5.02
C CYS A 70 -10.82 0.14 5.35
N VAL A 71 -11.39 0.98 4.49
CA VAL A 71 -12.78 1.43 4.61
C VAL A 71 -13.71 0.27 4.21
N PRO A 72 -14.84 0.07 4.90
CA PRO A 72 -15.84 -0.94 4.57
C PRO A 72 -16.37 -0.83 3.13
#